data_AF-A0A6I2FFZ3-F1
#
_entry.id   AF-A0A6I2FFZ3-F1
#
_cell.length_a   1.000
_cell.length_b   1.000
_cell.length_c   1.000
_cell.angle_alpha   90.00
_cell.angle_beta   90.00
_cell.angle_gamma   90.00
#
_symmetry.space_group_name_H-M   'P 1'
#
loop_
_entity.id
_entity.type
_entity.pdbx_description
1 polymer ?
#
loop_
_entity_poly.entity_id
_entity_poly.type
_entity_poly.pdbx_seq_one_letter_code
_entity_poly.pdbx_strand_id
1 'polypeptide(L)'
;MAALVALFAGYLVLLAWAVLWKLHLPDPGGDLRAVKLVPFVPTADAGASAVREVIANVGLFVPFGLYLGVFAPAWRWWRRAGVFAASSLALEVVQFVFGLGISDVTDVVANTAGGLIGTGLLAVTSRRSRPQAPPRRARCRRDLV
;
A
#
# COMPACT_ATOMS: atom_id res chain seq x y z
N MET A 1 -15.22 -6.84 -14.54
CA MET A 1 -14.09 -7.40 -13.77
C MET A 1 -12.78 -7.33 -14.55
N ALA A 2 -12.71 -7.82 -15.79
CA ALA A 2 -11.48 -7.82 -16.61
C ALA A 2 -10.80 -6.44 -16.74
N ALA A 3 -11.56 -5.37 -17.03
CA ALA A 3 -11.01 -4.02 -17.12
C ALA A 3 -10.36 -3.53 -15.81
N LEU A 4 -10.98 -3.83 -14.66
CA LEU A 4 -10.42 -3.46 -13.35
C LEU A 4 -9.11 -4.19 -13.06
N VAL A 5 -9.04 -5.48 -13.43
CA VAL A 5 -7.81 -6.27 -13.31
C VAL A 5 -6.71 -5.73 -14.22
N ALA A 6 -7.05 -5.35 -15.47
CA ALA A 6 -6.10 -4.76 -16.40
C ALA A 6 -5.56 -3.41 -15.91
N LEU A 7 -6.45 -2.53 -15.42
CA LEU A 7 -6.06 -1.25 -14.81
C LEU A 7 -5.18 -1.46 -13.58
N PHE A 8 -5.54 -2.43 -12.74
CA PHE A 8 -4.75 -2.76 -11.56
C PHE A 8 -3.36 -3.29 -11.94
N ALA A 9 -3.26 -4.18 -12.92
CA ALA A 9 -1.98 -4.70 -13.41
C ALA A 9 -1.11 -3.59 -14.00
N GLY A 10 -1.67 -2.72 -14.84
CA GLY A 10 -0.97 -1.55 -15.38
C GLY A 10 -0.51 -0.58 -14.27
N TYR A 11 -1.37 -0.36 -13.28
CA TYR A 11 -1.02 0.43 -12.09
C TYR A 11 0.11 -0.21 -11.28
N LEU A 12 0.14 -1.53 -11.09
CA LEU A 12 1.24 -2.20 -10.38
C LEU A 12 2.58 -2.03 -11.11
N VAL A 13 2.59 -2.05 -12.44
CA VAL A 13 3.78 -1.76 -13.24
C VAL A 13 4.24 -0.31 -13.01
N LEU A 14 3.32 0.65 -13.06
CA LEU A 14 3.64 2.06 -12.81
C LEU A 14 4.10 2.31 -11.36
N LEU A 15 3.51 1.62 -10.40
CA LEU A 15 3.90 1.69 -8.99
C LEU A 15 5.31 1.14 -8.79
N ALA A 16 5.60 -0.04 -9.34
CA ALA A 16 6.93 -0.62 -9.28
C ALA A 16 7.95 0.32 -9.93
N TRP A 17 7.67 0.82 -11.14
CA TRP A 17 8.50 1.80 -11.82
C TRP A 17 8.76 3.04 -10.95
N ALA A 18 7.72 3.68 -10.41
CA ALA A 18 7.84 4.90 -9.62
C ALA A 18 8.65 4.70 -8.32
N VAL A 19 8.43 3.58 -7.62
CA VAL A 19 9.13 3.26 -6.37
C VAL A 19 10.59 2.90 -6.63
N LEU A 20 10.87 2.03 -7.60
CA LEU A 20 12.24 1.64 -7.96
C LEU A 20 13.07 2.85 -8.31
N TRP A 21 12.47 3.79 -9.03
CA TRP A 21 13.14 4.99 -9.50
C TRP A 21 13.14 6.15 -8.49
N LYS A 22 12.52 6.02 -7.30
CA LYS A 22 12.29 7.12 -6.32
C LYS A 22 11.96 8.47 -6.97
N LEU A 23 11.24 8.46 -8.10
CA LEU A 23 10.97 9.62 -8.97
C LEU A 23 12.19 10.42 -9.47
N HIS A 24 13.43 9.92 -9.31
CA HIS A 24 14.68 10.52 -9.78
C HIS A 24 15.26 9.72 -10.93
N LEU A 25 15.64 10.37 -12.04
CA LEU A 25 16.28 9.73 -13.20
C LEU A 25 17.57 8.97 -12.80
N PRO A 26 17.98 7.92 -13.55
CA PRO A 26 19.24 7.22 -13.30
C PRO A 26 20.38 8.23 -13.32
N ASP A 27 21.08 8.40 -12.20
CA ASP A 27 22.34 9.11 -12.22
C ASP A 27 23.46 8.09 -12.51
N PRO A 28 24.18 8.15 -13.65
CA PRO A 28 25.07 7.07 -14.08
C PRO A 28 26.35 6.90 -13.23
N GLY A 29 26.51 7.63 -12.13
CA GLY A 29 27.79 7.80 -11.44
C GLY A 29 27.85 7.45 -9.95
N GLY A 30 26.77 6.96 -9.33
CA GLY A 30 26.73 6.74 -7.89
C GLY A 30 26.72 5.26 -7.50
N ASP A 31 27.89 4.64 -7.35
CA ASP A 31 28.04 3.36 -6.65
C ASP A 31 27.76 3.56 -5.15
N LEU A 32 26.50 3.59 -4.75
CA LEU A 32 26.10 3.65 -3.34
C LEU A 32 25.05 2.58 -3.05
N ARG A 33 25.49 1.33 -2.99
CA ARG A 33 24.74 0.22 -2.37
C ARG A 33 24.73 0.39 -0.85
N ALA A 34 24.06 1.42 -0.35
CA ALA A 34 23.87 1.64 1.08
C ALA A 34 22.52 1.06 1.53
N VAL A 35 22.47 0.48 2.73
CA VAL A 35 21.23 -0.03 3.33
C VAL A 35 21.00 0.68 4.65
N LYS A 36 19.87 1.37 4.75
CA LYS A 36 19.42 2.07 5.94
C LYS A 36 18.43 1.20 6.72
N LEU A 37 18.96 0.55 7.76
CA LEU A 37 18.21 -0.38 8.61
C LEU A 37 17.40 0.31 9.71
N VAL A 38 17.81 1.51 10.13
CA VAL A 38 17.15 2.25 11.22
C VAL A 38 16.15 3.23 10.63
N PRO A 39 14.83 3.01 10.84
CA PRO A 39 13.82 3.88 10.29
C PRO A 39 13.85 5.26 10.96
N PHE A 40 13.60 6.32 10.18
CA PHE A 40 13.44 7.71 10.64
C PHE A 40 14.67 8.43 11.25
N VAL A 41 15.81 7.77 11.40
CA VAL A 41 17.03 8.35 12.00
C VAL A 41 18.14 8.45 10.95
N PRO A 42 19.00 9.49 10.94
CA PRO A 42 20.23 9.47 10.16
C PRO A 42 21.13 8.30 10.59
N THR A 43 21.65 7.54 9.62
CA THR A 43 22.68 6.51 9.81
C THR A 43 24.02 7.01 9.28
N ALA A 44 25.12 6.35 9.66
CA ALA A 44 26.47 6.72 9.20
C ALA A 44 26.58 6.83 7.67
N ASP A 45 25.77 6.04 6.94
CA ASP A 45 25.82 5.93 5.48
C ASP A 45 24.66 6.65 4.75
N ALA A 46 23.70 7.23 5.49
CA ALA A 46 22.50 7.85 4.89
C ALA A 46 21.81 8.85 5.83
N GLY A 47 21.40 10.01 5.31
CA GLY A 47 20.67 11.04 6.05
C GLY A 47 19.27 10.61 6.54
N ALA A 48 18.60 11.48 7.31
CA ALA A 48 17.19 11.26 7.68
C ALA A 48 16.32 11.14 6.42
N SER A 49 15.30 10.27 6.47
CA SER A 49 14.39 10.08 5.35
C SER A 49 13.60 11.37 5.14
N ALA A 50 13.63 11.92 3.94
CA ALA A 50 12.95 13.19 3.66
C ALA A 50 11.44 13.00 3.82
N VAL A 51 10.78 13.91 4.55
CA VAL A 51 9.31 13.86 4.77
C VAL A 51 8.55 13.75 3.45
N ARG A 52 9.06 14.40 2.39
CA ARG A 52 8.49 14.31 1.04
C ARG A 52 8.51 12.90 0.46
N GLU A 53 9.58 12.14 0.67
CA GLU A 53 9.71 10.75 0.20
C GLU A 53 8.72 9.83 0.92
N VAL A 54 8.63 9.98 2.25
CA VAL A 54 7.68 9.23 3.07
C VAL A 54 6.24 9.49 2.62
N ILE A 55 5.86 10.76 2.41
CA ILE A 55 4.52 11.13 1.92
C ILE A 55 4.26 10.56 0.52
N ALA A 56 5.25 10.62 -0.38
CA ALA A 56 5.12 10.07 -1.72
C ALA A 56 4.87 8.55 -1.69
N ASN A 57 5.64 7.81 -0.87
CA ASN A 57 5.49 6.37 -0.69
C ASN A 57 4.13 5.99 -0.10
N VAL A 58 3.68 6.70 0.94
CA VAL A 58 2.31 6.54 1.47
C VAL A 58 1.28 6.77 0.36
N GLY A 59 1.40 7.88 -0.38
CA GLY A 59 0.47 8.25 -1.45
C GLY A 59 0.41 7.22 -2.58
N LEU A 60 1.55 6.66 -2.97
CA LEU A 60 1.64 5.62 -3.99
C LEU A 60 0.93 4.34 -3.58
N PHE A 61 0.98 3.94 -2.31
CA PHE A 61 0.33 2.71 -1.83
C PHE A 61 -1.16 2.88 -1.49
N VAL A 62 -1.69 4.10 -1.36
CA VAL A 62 -3.13 4.33 -1.11
C VAL A 62 -4.01 3.71 -2.22
N PRO A 63 -3.77 3.96 -3.52
CA PRO A 63 -4.54 3.31 -4.59
C PRO A 63 -4.39 1.78 -4.60
N PHE A 64 -3.20 1.25 -4.28
CA PHE A 64 -2.99 -0.19 -4.12
C PHE A 64 -3.89 -0.74 -3.02
N GLY A 65 -3.99 -0.04 -1.90
CA GLY A 65 -4.93 -0.36 -0.83
C GLY A 65 -6.39 -0.40 -1.28
N LEU A 66 -6.82 0.58 -2.10
CA LEU A 66 -8.17 0.60 -2.66
C LEU A 66 -8.44 -0.63 -3.53
N TYR A 67 -7.55 -0.95 -4.48
CA TYR A 67 -7.68 -2.11 -5.35
C TYR A 67 -7.71 -3.42 -4.56
N LEU A 68 -6.78 -3.61 -3.62
CA LEU A 68 -6.75 -4.83 -2.81
C LEU A 68 -7.99 -4.97 -1.93
N GLY A 69 -8.54 -3.85 -1.44
CA GLY A 69 -9.81 -3.84 -0.70
C GLY A 69 -11.01 -4.30 -1.54
N VAL A 70 -11.01 -3.98 -2.85
CA VAL A 70 -12.05 -4.43 -3.78
C VAL A 70 -11.89 -5.90 -4.16
N PHE A 71 -10.66 -6.36 -4.43
CA PHE A 71 -10.40 -7.75 -4.83
C PHE A 71 -10.44 -8.75 -3.67
N ALA A 72 -10.08 -8.31 -2.46
CA ALA A 72 -10.00 -9.16 -1.27
C ALA A 72 -10.88 -8.64 -0.12
N PRO A 73 -12.21 -8.46 -0.32
CA PRO A 73 -13.10 -7.83 0.66
C PRO A 73 -13.25 -8.66 1.94
N ALA A 74 -13.13 -9.98 1.86
CA ALA A 74 -13.22 -10.90 2.99
C ALA A 74 -11.92 -11.02 3.81
N TRP A 75 -10.80 -10.49 3.31
CA TRP A 75 -9.53 -10.59 4.01
C TRP A 75 -9.48 -9.71 5.25
N ARG A 76 -8.91 -10.27 6.33
CA ARG A 76 -8.61 -9.52 7.54
C ARG A 76 -7.51 -8.50 7.29
N TRP A 77 -7.50 -7.41 8.07
CA TRP A 77 -6.58 -6.28 7.88
C TRP A 77 -5.11 -6.70 7.88
N TRP A 78 -4.71 -7.66 8.73
CA TRP A 78 -3.32 -8.14 8.79
C TRP A 78 -2.87 -8.89 7.55
N ARG A 79 -3.77 -9.58 6.84
CA ARG A 79 -3.42 -10.24 5.57
C ARG A 79 -3.13 -9.20 4.48
N ARG A 80 -3.91 -8.12 4.47
CA ARG A 80 -3.67 -6.98 3.57
C ARG A 80 -2.38 -6.25 3.93
N ALA A 81 -2.14 -6.00 5.22
CA ALA A 81 -0.89 -5.46 5.72
C ALA A 81 0.32 -6.31 5.26
N GLY A 82 0.22 -7.63 5.38
CA GLY A 82 1.25 -8.57 4.94
C GLY A 82 1.54 -8.46 3.44
N VAL A 83 0.51 -8.29 2.59
CA VAL A 83 0.72 -8.05 1.15
C VAL A 83 1.43 -6.73 0.91
N PHE A 84 1.02 -5.63 1.56
CA PHE A 84 1.68 -4.34 1.36
C PHE A 84 3.14 -4.37 1.82
N ALA A 85 3.41 -4.97 2.98
CA ALA A 85 4.75 -5.12 3.52
C ALA A 85 5.63 -6.02 2.62
N ALA A 86 5.10 -7.16 2.17
CA ALA A 86 5.83 -8.07 1.28
C ALA A 86 6.11 -7.44 -0.09
N SER A 87 5.13 -6.75 -0.68
CA SER A 87 5.33 -6.03 -1.94
C SER A 87 6.38 -4.93 -1.78
N SER A 88 6.34 -4.17 -0.69
CA SER A 88 7.33 -3.13 -0.45
C SER A 88 8.72 -3.71 -0.19
N LEU A 89 8.83 -4.79 0.57
CA LEU A 89 10.10 -5.47 0.81
C LEU A 89 10.68 -6.04 -0.49
N ALA A 90 9.85 -6.58 -1.37
CA ALA A 90 10.30 -7.04 -2.68
C ALA A 90 10.87 -5.90 -3.53
N LEU A 91 10.27 -4.71 -3.49
CA LEU A 91 10.79 -3.52 -4.18
C LEU A 91 12.14 -3.09 -3.61
N GLU A 92 12.29 -3.06 -2.28
CA GLU A 92 13.57 -2.77 -1.62
C GLU A 92 14.67 -3.77 -2.02
N VAL A 93 14.36 -5.07 -2.04
CA VAL A 93 15.31 -6.12 -2.46
C VAL A 93 15.73 -5.91 -3.91
N VAL A 94 14.81 -5.56 -4.80
CA VAL A 94 15.14 -5.24 -6.19
C VAL A 94 16.05 -4.01 -6.26
N GLN A 95 15.74 -2.93 -5.53
CA GLN A 95 16.60 -1.74 -5.50
C GLN A 95 18.01 -2.07 -5.02
N PHE A 96 18.13 -2.89 -3.97
CA PHE A 96 19.42 -3.32 -3.42
C PHE A 96 20.22 -4.18 -4.41
N VAL A 97 19.59 -5.20 -5.01
CA VAL A 97 20.27 -6.13 -5.94
C VAL A 97 20.75 -5.42 -7.20
N PHE A 98 19.93 -4.51 -7.75
CA PHE A 98 20.27 -3.77 -8.96
C PHE A 98 21.04 -2.47 -8.69
N GLY A 99 21.33 -2.15 -7.43
CA GLY A 99 22.06 -0.93 -7.05
C GLY A 99 21.35 0.36 -7.47
N LEU A 100 20.01 0.35 -7.52
CA LEU A 100 19.21 1.47 -8.02
C LEU A 100 19.07 2.61 -6.99
N GLY A 101 19.56 2.40 -5.76
CA GLY A 101 19.55 3.41 -4.70
C GLY A 101 19.77 2.83 -3.32
N ILE A 102 19.54 3.67 -2.30
CA ILE A 102 19.63 3.31 -0.88
C ILE A 102 18.34 2.61 -0.46
N SER A 103 18.47 1.38 0.06
CA SER A 103 17.33 0.65 0.62
C SER A 103 17.01 1.18 2.02
N ASP A 104 15.75 1.55 2.31
CA ASP A 104 15.33 2.18 3.57
C ASP A 104 14.11 1.47 4.17
N VAL A 105 14.24 0.93 5.38
CA VAL A 105 13.13 0.30 6.11
C VAL A 105 11.95 1.27 6.31
N THR A 106 12.23 2.58 6.33
CA THR A 106 11.21 3.64 6.38
C THR A 106 10.23 3.54 5.22
N ASP A 107 10.69 3.15 4.04
CA ASP A 107 9.87 3.04 2.83
C ASP A 107 8.91 1.85 2.94
N VAL A 108 9.36 0.71 3.50
CA VAL A 108 8.49 -0.43 3.83
C VAL A 108 7.37 -0.04 4.78
N VAL A 109 7.70 0.72 5.83
CA VAL A 109 6.72 1.18 6.81
C VAL A 109 5.73 2.16 6.17
N ALA A 110 6.23 3.15 5.42
CA ALA A 110 5.42 4.16 4.75
C ALA A 110 4.44 3.52 3.74
N ASN A 111 4.94 2.63 2.90
CA ASN A 111 4.16 1.90 1.90
C ASN A 111 3.08 1.03 2.56
N THR A 112 3.44 0.31 3.62
CA THR A 112 2.47 -0.50 4.37
C THR A 112 1.37 0.38 4.98
N ALA A 113 1.74 1.53 5.55
CA ALA A 113 0.78 2.49 6.09
C ALA A 113 -0.15 3.05 5.00
N GLY A 114 0.39 3.43 3.84
CA GLY A 114 -0.39 3.88 2.68
C GLY A 114 -1.42 2.86 2.22
N GLY A 115 -1.02 1.59 2.09
CA GLY A 115 -1.93 0.52 1.70
C GLY A 115 -3.07 0.32 2.72
N LEU A 116 -2.75 0.39 4.01
CA LEU A 116 -3.76 0.32 5.07
C LEU A 116 -4.71 1.52 5.04
N ILE A 117 -4.21 2.74 4.84
CA ILE A 117 -5.03 3.95 4.67
C ILE A 117 -5.99 3.77 3.49
N GLY A 118 -5.49 3.31 2.33
CA GLY A 118 -6.31 3.03 1.16
C GLY A 118 -7.43 2.02 1.44
N THR A 119 -7.11 0.89 2.07
CA THR A 119 -8.16 -0.09 2.45
C THR A 119 -9.17 0.46 3.46
N GLY A 120 -8.72 1.31 4.39
CA GLY A 120 -9.57 1.99 5.36
C GLY A 120 -10.54 2.97 4.70
N LEU A 121 -10.06 3.77 3.74
CA LEU A 121 -10.88 4.70 2.97
C LEU A 121 -12.01 3.96 2.24
N LEU A 122 -11.70 2.85 1.57
CA LEU A 122 -12.72 2.01 0.91
C LEU A 122 -13.74 1.47 1.92
N ALA A 123 -13.28 1.02 3.10
CA ALA A 123 -14.18 0.49 4.12
C ALA A 123 -15.13 1.57 4.67
N VAL A 124 -14.65 2.80 4.85
CA VAL A 124 -15.47 3.93 5.32
C VAL A 124 -16.52 4.33 4.29
N THR A 125 -16.14 4.44 3.01
CA THR A 125 -17.08 4.80 1.94
C THR A 125 -18.12 3.71 1.70
N SER A 126 -17.70 2.43 1.70
CA SER A 126 -18.61 1.30 1.50
C SER A 126 -19.62 1.14 2.64
N ARG A 127 -19.28 1.54 3.88
CA ARG A 127 -20.21 1.54 5.02
C ARG A 127 -21.29 2.60 4.89
N ARG A 128 -20.96 3.78 4.34
CA ARG A 128 -21.92 4.88 4.12
C ARG A 128 -22.93 4.55 3.01
N SER A 129 -22.53 3.76 2.03
CA SER A 129 -23.37 3.39 0.88
C SER A 129 -24.24 2.15 1.11
N ARG A 130 -24.13 1.45 2.24
CA ARG A 130 -25.09 0.39 2.58
C ARG A 130 -26.36 1.05 3.13
N PRO A 131 -27.48 1.11 2.37
CA PRO A 131 -28.75 1.49 2.97
C PRO A 131 -29.00 0.57 4.16
N GLN A 132 -29.31 1.16 5.32
CA GLN A 132 -29.66 0.41 6.51
C GLN A 132 -30.76 -0.58 6.13
N ALA A 133 -30.46 -1.88 6.14
CA ALA A 133 -31.50 -2.88 5.99
C ALA A 133 -32.49 -2.63 7.14
N PRO A 134 -33.79 -2.41 6.86
CA PRO A 134 -34.75 -2.13 7.91
C PRO A 134 -34.70 -3.28 8.94
N PRO A 135 -34.81 -2.97 10.24
CA PRO A 135 -34.80 -4.01 11.27
C PRO A 135 -35.85 -5.05 10.89
N ARG A 136 -35.42 -6.33 10.82
CA ARG A 136 -36.33 -7.46 10.60
C ARG A 136 -37.43 -7.35 11.64
N ARG A 137 -38.58 -6.80 11.26
CA ARG A 137 -39.77 -6.81 12.10
C ARG A 137 -40.02 -8.28 12.37
N ALA A 138 -39.84 -8.68 13.64
CA ALA A 138 -40.21 -9.99 14.12
C ALA A 138 -41.62 -10.24 13.61
N ARG A 139 -41.77 -11.28 12.79
CA ARG A 139 -43.04 -11.72 12.25
C ARG A 139 -43.93 -11.98 13.46
N CYS A 140 -44.83 -11.04 13.73
CA CYS A 140 -45.82 -11.14 14.78
C CYS A 140 -46.63 -12.38 14.45
N ARG A 141 -46.37 -13.48 15.16
CA ARG A 141 -47.12 -14.72 15.04
C ARG A 141 -48.43 -14.51 15.81
N ARG A 142 -49.31 -13.71 15.21
CA ARG A 142 -50.74 -13.79 15.44
C ARG A 142 -51.29 -14.62 14.31
N ASP A 143 -51.91 -15.73 14.70
CA ASP A 143 -53.09 -16.39 14.14
C ASP A 143 -53.10 -17.79 14.81
N LEU A 144 -53.79 -17.94 15.96
CA LEU A 144 -55.22 -18.27 16.07
C LEU A 144 -55.55 -19.55 15.29
N VAL A 145 -55.57 -20.71 15.96
CA VAL A 145 -56.76 -21.41 16.50
C VAL A 145 -56.25 -22.41 17.55
#